data_AF-A0A6G1SBA1-F1
#
_entry.id   AF-A0A6G1SBA1-F1
#
_cell.length_a   1.000
_cell.length_b   1.000
_cell.length_c   1.000
_cell.angle_alpha   90.00
_cell.angle_beta   90.00
_cell.angle_gamma   90.00
#
_symmetry.space_group_name_H-M   'P 1'
#
loop_
_entity.id
_entity.type
_entity.pdbx_description
1 polymer ?
#
loop_
_entity_poly.entity_id
_entity_poly.type
_entity_poly.pdbx_seq_one_letter_code
_entity_poly.pdbx_strand_id
1 'polypeptide(L)'
;MASMLKRSFSMSAIARSGQLVRTPIQVHGVEGKYAAALYSAAHKQKKLEQVEKDLLSIRDVYESNAKFRDFVKDPTLQAFKKKATIQAIAEKVGLSSEAKNFLGLLAENGR
;
A
#
# COMPACT_ATOMS: atom_id res chain seq x y z
N MET A 1 -25.99 2.68 48.88
CA MET A 1 -24.63 2.75 48.32
C MET A 1 -24.59 1.86 47.06
N ALA A 2 -24.96 2.41 45.90
CA ALA A 2 -25.02 1.67 44.64
C ALA A 2 -24.02 2.30 43.66
N SER A 3 -22.96 1.55 43.37
CA SER A 3 -21.90 1.93 42.44
C SER A 3 -22.45 1.88 41.01
N MET A 4 -22.64 3.04 40.39
CA MET A 4 -22.94 3.12 38.95
C MET A 4 -21.66 2.89 38.16
N LEU A 5 -21.60 1.75 37.46
CA LEU A 5 -20.54 1.42 36.51
C LEU A 5 -20.40 2.51 35.45
N LYS A 6 -19.33 3.31 35.53
CA LYS A 6 -18.86 4.14 34.43
C LYS A 6 -18.53 3.21 33.26
N ARG A 7 -19.28 3.31 32.16
CA ARG A 7 -18.96 2.70 30.86
C ARG A 7 -17.56 3.12 30.44
N SER A 8 -16.56 2.32 30.77
CA SER A 8 -15.24 2.37 30.13
C SER A 8 -15.38 1.69 28.77
N PHE A 9 -15.50 2.49 27.71
CA PHE A 9 -15.32 1.98 26.36
C PHE A 9 -13.81 1.76 26.18
N SER A 10 -13.35 0.54 26.49
CA SER A 10 -11.96 0.16 26.29
C SER A 10 -11.68 0.06 24.78
N MET A 11 -11.28 1.17 24.17
CA MET A 11 -10.84 1.25 22.77
C MET A 11 -9.42 0.69 22.56
N SER A 12 -8.85 0.05 23.58
CA SER A 12 -7.47 -0.47 23.57
C SER A 12 -7.27 -1.67 22.62
N ALA A 13 -8.34 -2.28 22.12
CA ALA A 13 -8.28 -3.34 21.10
C ALA A 13 -8.25 -2.79 19.66
N ILE A 14 -8.92 -1.66 19.39
CA ILE A 14 -8.91 -1.03 18.05
C ILE A 14 -7.56 -0.35 17.80
N ALA A 15 -6.92 0.20 18.83
CA ALA A 15 -5.58 0.79 18.72
C ALA A 15 -4.46 -0.25 18.48
N ARG A 16 -4.75 -1.56 18.52
CA ARG A 16 -3.78 -2.66 18.43
C ARG A 16 -3.75 -3.38 17.09
N SER A 17 -4.53 -2.98 16.08
CA SER A 17 -4.48 -3.58 14.74
C SER A 17 -3.23 -3.12 13.97
N GLY A 18 -2.10 -3.73 14.33
CA GLY A 18 -0.82 -3.59 13.65
C GLY A 18 0.10 -2.60 14.36
N GLN A 19 1.07 -3.11 15.11
CA GLN A 19 2.22 -2.33 15.55
C GLN A 19 2.95 -1.81 14.31
N LEU A 20 2.60 -0.61 13.84
CA LEU A 20 3.21 0.03 12.71
C LEU A 20 4.62 0.42 13.13
N VAL A 21 5.62 -0.12 12.42
CA VAL A 21 7.01 0.31 12.57
C VAL A 21 7.03 1.76 12.12
N ARG A 22 7.32 2.68 13.04
CA ARG A 22 7.43 4.09 12.69
C ARG A 22 8.57 4.26 11.69
N THR A 23 8.30 4.96 10.60
CA THR A 23 9.34 5.41 9.69
C THR A 23 10.27 6.38 10.44
N PRO A 24 11.58 6.33 10.20
CA PRO A 24 12.54 7.24 10.84
C PRO A 24 12.27 8.71 10.47
N ILE A 25 11.73 8.94 9.26
CA ILE A 25 11.21 10.22 8.82
C ILE A 25 9.67 10.19 8.87
N GLN A 26 9.08 11.21 9.48
CA GLN A 26 7.63 11.36 9.52
C GLN A 26 7.14 11.94 8.19
N VAL A 27 6.43 11.12 7.43
CA VAL A 27 5.81 11.53 6.16
C VAL A 27 4.32 11.80 6.39
N HIS A 28 3.86 12.94 5.90
CA HIS A 28 2.47 13.41 6.06
C HIS A 28 1.70 13.28 4.74
N GLY A 29 0.38 13.43 4.78
CA GLY A 29 -0.49 13.32 3.61
C GLY A 29 -1.02 11.90 3.35
N VAL A 30 -1.70 11.72 2.22
CA VAL A 30 -2.28 10.42 1.84
C VAL A 30 -1.18 9.50 1.31
N GLU A 31 -0.30 10.06 0.49
CA GLU A 31 0.90 9.43 -0.06
C GLU A 31 1.85 8.99 1.05
N GLY A 32 2.06 9.88 2.04
CA GLY A 32 2.88 9.57 3.21
C GLY A 32 2.35 8.40 4.03
N LYS A 33 1.02 8.27 4.20
CA LYS A 33 0.41 7.12 4.88
C LYS A 33 0.66 5.81 4.14
N TYR A 34 0.55 5.80 2.81
CA TYR A 34 0.85 4.62 2.00
C TYR A 34 2.34 4.26 2.05
N ALA A 35 3.22 5.26 1.96
CA ALA A 35 4.67 5.06 2.05
C ALA A 35 5.08 4.50 3.43
N ALA A 36 4.53 5.06 4.53
CA ALA A 36 4.79 4.57 5.88
C ALA A 36 4.24 3.16 6.11
N ALA A 37 3.06 2.85 5.55
CA ALA A 37 2.48 1.50 5.62
C ALA A 37 3.34 0.47 4.86
N LEU A 38 3.79 0.82 3.64
CA LEU A 38 4.67 -0.02 2.84
C LEU A 38 6.02 -0.25 3.54
N TYR A 39 6.64 0.81 4.05
CA TYR A 39 7.88 0.71 4.82
C TYR A 39 7.70 -0.19 6.05
N SER A 40 6.62 -0.01 6.82
CA SER A 40 6.36 -0.87 7.97
C SER A 40 6.14 -2.33 7.57
N ALA A 41 5.53 -2.61 6.42
CA ALA A 41 5.32 -3.96 5.93
C ALA A 41 6.64 -4.60 5.46
N ALA A 42 7.43 -3.86 4.67
CA ALA A 42 8.72 -4.31 4.15
C ALA A 42 9.75 -4.54 5.27
N HIS A 43 9.78 -3.66 6.28
CA HIS A 43 10.65 -3.79 7.44
C HIS A 43 10.32 -5.03 8.27
N LYS A 44 9.03 -5.33 8.49
CA LYS A 44 8.60 -6.56 9.20
C LYS A 44 9.02 -7.82 8.47
N GLN A 45 9.02 -7.79 7.15
CA GLN A 45 9.37 -8.93 6.30
C GLN A 45 10.86 -8.97 5.93
N LYS A 46 11.65 -7.99 6.37
CA LYS A 46 13.09 -7.83 6.03
C LYS A 46 13.38 -7.79 4.52
N LYS A 47 12.44 -7.28 3.72
CA LYS A 47 12.52 -7.22 2.24
C LYS A 47 12.68 -5.78 1.71
N LEU A 48 13.32 -4.90 2.48
CA LEU A 48 13.41 -3.46 2.15
C LEU A 48 14.10 -3.23 0.79
N GLU A 49 15.26 -3.86 0.56
CA GLU A 49 16.03 -3.70 -0.68
C GLU A 49 15.29 -4.23 -1.91
N GLN A 50 14.50 -5.29 -1.73
CA GLN A 50 13.73 -5.87 -2.83
C GLN A 50 12.55 -4.96 -3.22
N VAL A 51 11.83 -4.44 -2.22
CA VAL A 51 10.74 -3.48 -2.46
C VAL A 51 11.26 -2.19 -3.10
N GLU A 52 12.46 -1.72 -2.74
CA GLU A 52 13.08 -0.57 -3.38
C GLU A 52 13.37 -0.80 -4.87
N LYS A 53 14.01 -1.92 -5.21
CA LYS A 53 14.29 -2.29 -6.61
C LYS A 53 13.03 -2.47 -7.44
N ASP A 54 12.00 -3.05 -6.82
CA ASP A 54 10.69 -3.23 -7.42
C ASP A 54 10.05 -1.88 -7.77
N LEU A 55 10.07 -0.92 -6.84
CA LEU A 55 9.54 0.44 -7.07
C LEU A 55 10.29 1.19 -8.18
N LEU A 56 11.61 1.05 -8.24
CA LEU A 56 12.42 1.63 -9.33
C LEU A 56 12.05 1.00 -10.68
N SER A 57 11.94 -0.32 -10.74
CA SER A 57 11.55 -1.04 -11.95
C SER A 57 10.16 -0.62 -12.44
N ILE A 58 9.20 -0.45 -11.53
CA ILE A 58 7.85 0.04 -11.86
C ILE A 58 7.91 1.46 -12.42
N ARG A 59 8.74 2.35 -11.83
CA ARG A 59 8.92 3.71 -12.31
C ARG A 59 9.42 3.71 -13.76
N ASP A 60 10.41 2.89 -14.06
CA ASP A 60 10.98 2.82 -15.41
C ASP A 60 9.97 2.25 -16.43
N VAL A 61 9.13 1.29 -16.02
CA VAL A 61 8.00 0.80 -16.84
C VAL A 61 6.94 1.90 -17.05
N TYR A 62 6.68 2.71 -16.03
CA TYR A 62 5.75 3.84 -16.11
C TYR A 62 6.25 4.93 -17.06
N GLU A 63 7.55 5.21 -17.09
CA GLU A 63 8.15 6.20 -17.98
C GLU A 63 8.24 5.69 -19.43
N SER A 64 8.61 4.43 -19.63
CA SER A 64 8.80 3.84 -20.96
C SER A 64 7.48 3.58 -21.71
N ASN A 65 6.37 3.33 -21.01
CA ASN A 65 5.12 2.93 -21.65
C ASN A 65 4.01 3.97 -21.46
N ALA A 66 3.83 4.83 -22.48
CA ALA A 66 2.77 5.85 -22.50
C ALA A 66 1.36 5.24 -22.33
N LYS A 67 1.10 4.06 -22.92
CA LYS A 67 -0.20 3.39 -22.82
C LYS A 67 -0.50 2.94 -21.39
N PHE A 68 0.53 2.56 -20.63
CA PHE A 68 0.37 2.19 -19.22
C PHE A 68 0.02 3.42 -18.36
N ARG A 69 0.62 4.58 -18.63
CA ARG A 69 0.24 5.81 -17.92
C ARG A 69 -1.19 6.21 -18.17
N ASP A 70 -1.63 6.13 -19.43
CA ASP A 70 -3.00 6.48 -19.80
C ASP A 70 -3.99 5.51 -19.14
N PHE A 71 -3.67 4.22 -19.11
CA PHE A 71 -4.45 3.20 -18.39
C PHE A 71 -4.58 3.47 -16.88
N VAL A 72 -3.48 3.89 -16.23
CA VAL A 72 -3.50 4.21 -14.79
C VAL A 72 -4.38 5.44 -14.54
N LYS A 73 -4.25 6.48 -15.38
CA LYS A 73 -4.96 7.75 -15.24
C LYS A 73 -6.44 7.68 -15.63
N ASP A 74 -6.85 6.72 -16.44
CA ASP A 74 -8.23 6.60 -16.92
C ASP A 74 -9.20 6.20 -15.79
N PRO A 75 -10.08 7.10 -15.31
CA PRO A 75 -10.99 6.82 -14.20
C PRO A 75 -12.19 5.94 -14.60
N THR A 76 -12.41 5.66 -15.89
CA THR A 76 -13.59 4.95 -16.41
C THR A 76 -13.49 3.43 -16.25
N LEU A 77 -12.29 2.91 -16.01
CA LEU A 77 -12.05 1.49 -15.83
C LEU A 77 -12.45 1.04 -14.42
N GLN A 78 -13.28 0.00 -14.34
CA GLN A 78 -13.66 -0.63 -13.06
C GLN A 78 -12.41 -1.03 -12.25
N ALA A 79 -12.41 -0.68 -10.96
CA ALA A 79 -11.30 -0.95 -10.03
C ALA A 79 -10.85 -2.42 -10.03
N PHE A 80 -11.80 -3.36 -10.18
CA PHE A 80 -11.50 -4.79 -10.27
C PHE A 80 -10.67 -5.16 -11.52
N LYS A 81 -11.04 -4.60 -12.68
CA LYS A 81 -10.30 -4.82 -13.93
C LYS A 81 -8.92 -4.16 -13.86
N LYS A 82 -8.83 -2.94 -13.31
CA LYS A 82 -7.54 -2.26 -13.06
C LYS A 82 -6.62 -3.09 -12.18
N LYS A 83 -7.13 -3.63 -11.07
CA LYS A 83 -6.37 -4.51 -10.17
C LYS A 83 -5.85 -5.74 -10.90
N ALA A 84 -6.69 -6.44 -11.65
CA ALA A 84 -6.29 -7.64 -12.38
C ALA A 84 -5.20 -7.34 -13.43
N THR A 85 -5.32 -6.24 -14.17
CA THR A 85 -4.31 -5.82 -15.15
C THR A 85 -3.00 -5.43 -14.48
N ILE A 86 -3.05 -4.67 -13.39
CA ILE A 86 -1.85 -4.27 -12.63
C ILE A 86 -1.17 -5.48 -12.00
N GLN A 87 -1.92 -6.46 -11.51
CA GLN A 87 -1.38 -7.73 -11.02
C GLN A 87 -0.71 -8.54 -12.13
N ALA A 88 -1.31 -8.61 -13.31
CA ALA A 88 -0.72 -9.29 -14.46
C ALA A 88 0.57 -8.60 -14.95
N ILE A 89 0.62 -7.27 -14.90
CA ILE A 89 1.84 -6.50 -15.21
C ILE A 89 2.89 -6.74 -14.13
N ALA A 90 2.49 -6.77 -12.86
CA ALA A 90 3.38 -7.05 -11.75
C ALA A 90 4.03 -8.43 -11.85
N GLU A 91 3.27 -9.44 -12.29
CA GLU A 91 3.78 -10.78 -12.57
C GLU A 91 4.77 -10.79 -13.74
N LYS A 92 4.47 -10.04 -14.82
CA LYS A 92 5.37 -9.92 -15.98
C LYS A 92 6.69 -9.23 -15.67
N VAL A 93 6.67 -8.26 -14.76
CA VAL A 93 7.88 -7.54 -14.31
C VAL A 93 8.67 -8.35 -13.26
N GLY A 94 8.07 -9.39 -12.67
CA GLY A 94 8.72 -10.24 -11.67
C GLY A 94 8.80 -9.58 -10.29
N LEU A 95 7.82 -8.74 -9.94
CA LEU A 95 7.80 -8.03 -8.66
C LEU A 95 7.60 -8.97 -7.47
N SER A 96 8.12 -8.57 -6.31
CA SER A 96 7.88 -9.27 -5.05
C SER A 96 6.39 -9.32 -4.68
N SER A 97 6.03 -10.30 -3.85
CA SER A 97 4.68 -10.44 -3.30
C SER A 97 4.21 -9.17 -2.59
N GLU A 98 5.12 -8.47 -1.93
CA GLU A 98 4.83 -7.23 -1.18
C GLU A 98 4.49 -6.09 -2.13
N ALA A 99 5.30 -5.90 -3.19
CA ALA A 99 5.06 -4.89 -4.21
C ALA A 99 3.77 -5.16 -4.99
N LYS A 100 3.49 -6.43 -5.36
CA LYS A 100 2.24 -6.82 -6.03
C LYS A 100 1.00 -6.51 -5.17
N ASN A 101 1.06 -6.81 -3.88
CA ASN A 101 -0.03 -6.51 -2.95
C ASN A 101 -0.24 -5.00 -2.79
N PHE A 102 0.84 -4.23 -2.70
CA PHE A 102 0.78 -2.78 -2.62
C PHE A 102 0.16 -2.15 -3.87
N LEU A 103 0.61 -2.55 -5.05
CA LEU A 103 0.05 -2.09 -6.33
C LEU A 103 -1.43 -2.47 -6.47
N GLY A 104 -1.82 -3.67 -6.02
CA GLY A 104 -3.22 -4.08 -6.00
C GLY A 104 -4.07 -3.18 -5.10
N LEU A 105 -3.54 -2.80 -3.93
CA LEU A 105 -4.23 -1.92 -2.99
C LEU A 105 -4.35 -0.49 -3.54
N LEU A 106 -3.33 0.02 -4.23
CA LEU A 106 -3.41 1.32 -4.93
C LEU A 106 -4.46 1.28 -6.05
N ALA A 107 -4.47 0.20 -6.84
CA ALA A 107 -5.43 0.00 -7.93
C ALA A 107 -6.89 -0.05 -7.42
N GLU A 108 -7.12 -0.69 -6.27
CA GLU A 108 -8.44 -0.72 -5.62
C GLU A 108 -8.90 0.65 -5.15
N ASN A 109 -7.97 1.47 -4.65
CA ASN A 109 -8.26 2.81 -4.15
C ASN A 109 -8.23 3.88 -5.26
N GLY A 110 -7.92 3.51 -6.51
CA GLY A 110 -7.80 4.43 -7.64
C GLY A 110 -6.69 5.47 -7.47
N ARG A 111 -5.57 5.06 -6.83
CA ARG A 111 -4.42 5.91 -6.51
C ARG A 111 -3.23 5.58 -7.40
#